data_AF-A0A179F283-F1
#
_entry.id   AF-A0A179F283-F1
#
_cell.length_a   1.000
_cell.length_b   1.000
_cell.length_c   1.000
_cell.angle_alpha   90.00
_cell.angle_beta   90.00
_cell.angle_gamma   90.00
#
_symmetry.space_group_name_H-M   'P 1'
#
loop_
_entity.id
_entity.type
_entity.pdbx_description
1 polymer ?
#
loop_
_entity_poly.entity_id
_entity_poly.type
_entity_poly.pdbx_seq_one_letter_code
_entity_poly.pdbx_strand_id
1 'polypeptide(L)'
;MASTTIQPQPDTSDLDTVSLTGNDLGFGDIGIAAAKSKLDRGELINDLVFRVMHNVLEKLKKPSQHKRFIVYWTGYLTFFAVEDSTCDKCWFHEWWYAGDYLTTLLRNRLNELSYQVNSQLSFAIRKYNAGRPYPAVVWISPDDADYIYKGHRFCDKGVAEPLKGKDQNAVAFFYHKGDDDVPEPPFRLPDQKDGAPTSWQLQLYKSDTCNDNVTLFEGDWGSEMICDISKGIANGTISVDEFNTAEGPSAVAYSDGKGDFTVIDLDVKYAKMFHPKTRANWHVAQAVFQALRLN
;
A
#
# COMPACT_ATOMS: atom_id res chain seq x y z
N MET A 1 -13.22 -9.91 -7.85
CA MET A 1 -12.05 -10.38 -7.09
C MET A 1 -10.83 -10.06 -7.91
N ALA A 2 -10.11 -8.99 -7.56
CA ALA A 2 -8.89 -8.64 -8.29
C ALA A 2 -7.92 -9.79 -8.10
N SER A 3 -7.71 -10.57 -9.17
CA SER A 3 -6.56 -11.43 -9.28
C SER A 3 -5.35 -10.51 -9.25
N THR A 4 -4.77 -10.32 -8.06
CA THR A 4 -3.39 -9.89 -7.88
C THR A 4 -2.57 -10.89 -8.68
N THR A 5 -2.33 -10.54 -9.93
CA THR A 5 -1.64 -11.41 -10.87
C THR A 5 -0.18 -11.25 -10.53
N ILE A 6 0.25 -11.94 -9.47
CA ILE A 6 1.67 -12.14 -9.16
C ILE A 6 2.25 -12.70 -10.45
N GLN A 7 3.13 -11.98 -11.13
CA GLN A 7 3.94 -12.55 -12.19
C GLN A 7 5.28 -12.89 -11.55
N PRO A 8 5.41 -14.04 -10.85
CA PRO A 8 6.73 -14.49 -10.47
C PRO A 8 7.53 -14.64 -11.75
N GLN A 9 8.78 -14.15 -11.76
CA GLN A 9 9.74 -14.35 -12.84
C GLN A 9 10.59 -15.57 -12.45
N PRO A 10 10.13 -16.81 -12.72
CA PRO A 10 10.58 -17.98 -11.97
C PRO A 10 11.60 -18.81 -12.76
N ASP A 11 12.04 -18.35 -13.94
CA ASP A 11 12.84 -19.17 -14.85
C ASP A 11 14.16 -19.66 -14.22
N THR A 12 14.63 -18.99 -13.15
CA THR A 12 15.84 -19.33 -12.39
C THR A 12 15.75 -19.15 -10.87
N SER A 13 14.61 -18.71 -10.31
CA SER A 13 14.53 -18.34 -8.88
C SER A 13 13.88 -19.44 -8.03
N ASP A 14 14.55 -19.82 -6.94
CA ASP A 14 14.01 -20.70 -5.90
C ASP A 14 13.33 -19.93 -4.76
N LEU A 15 13.14 -18.62 -4.92
CA LEU A 15 12.48 -17.78 -3.93
C LEU A 15 11.58 -16.72 -4.56
N ASP A 16 10.61 -16.27 -3.76
CA ASP A 16 9.75 -15.13 -4.06
C ASP A 16 9.44 -14.36 -2.78
N THR A 17 9.08 -13.09 -2.90
CA THR A 17 8.70 -12.22 -1.77
C THR A 17 7.28 -11.73 -1.96
N VAL A 18 6.50 -11.74 -0.87
CA VAL A 18 5.08 -11.39 -0.92
C VAL A 18 4.72 -10.46 0.22
N SER A 19 4.04 -9.37 -0.12
CA SER A 19 3.32 -8.48 0.80
C SER A 19 1.91 -8.30 0.28
N LEU A 20 0.95 -9.05 0.85
CA LEU A 20 -0.45 -9.09 0.40
C LEU A 20 -1.36 -9.17 1.62
N THR A 21 -2.52 -8.49 1.55
CA THR A 21 -3.74 -8.53 2.41
C THR A 21 -4.36 -7.18 2.66
N GLY A 22 -3.60 -6.09 2.59
CA GLY A 22 -4.09 -4.76 2.93
C GLY A 22 -5.33 -4.39 2.14
N ASN A 23 -5.29 -4.59 0.82
CA ASN A 23 -6.44 -4.34 -0.06
C ASN A 23 -7.54 -5.39 0.10
N ASP A 24 -7.21 -6.67 0.31
CA ASP A 24 -8.21 -7.73 0.57
C ASP A 24 -9.05 -7.44 1.85
N LEU A 25 -8.42 -6.80 2.85
CA LEU A 25 -9.05 -6.40 4.10
C LEU A 25 -9.75 -5.04 4.03
N GLY A 26 -9.54 -4.28 2.96
CA GLY A 26 -10.13 -2.94 2.77
C GLY A 26 -9.43 -1.87 3.61
N PHE A 27 -8.12 -1.96 3.84
CA PHE A 27 -7.37 -0.93 4.56
C PHE A 27 -7.34 0.42 3.84
N GLY A 28 -7.50 0.43 2.51
CA GLY A 28 -7.61 1.66 1.71
C GLY A 28 -8.87 2.48 1.99
N ASP A 29 -9.98 1.81 2.35
CA ASP A 29 -11.28 2.48 2.56
C ASP A 29 -11.37 3.20 3.92
N ILE A 30 -10.32 3.15 4.75
CA ILE A 30 -10.21 3.73 6.11
C ILE A 30 -11.31 3.25 7.09
N GLY A 31 -12.25 2.42 6.65
CA GLY A 31 -13.34 1.84 7.43
C GLY A 31 -12.85 0.78 8.40
N ILE A 32 -12.26 1.19 9.53
CA ILE A 32 -11.75 0.31 10.60
C ILE A 32 -12.80 -0.72 11.02
N ALA A 33 -14.08 -0.34 11.05
CA ALA A 33 -15.17 -1.25 11.44
C ALA A 33 -15.34 -2.41 10.45
N ALA A 34 -15.24 -2.16 9.14
CA ALA A 34 -15.38 -3.19 8.12
C ALA A 34 -14.16 -4.14 8.12
N ALA A 35 -12.95 -3.58 8.18
CA ALA A 35 -11.72 -4.35 8.27
C ALA A 35 -11.68 -5.21 9.54
N LYS A 36 -12.04 -4.63 10.70
CA LYS A 36 -12.14 -5.36 11.96
C LYS A 36 -13.18 -6.47 11.92
N SER A 37 -14.36 -6.19 11.37
CA SER A 37 -15.42 -7.19 11.22
C SER A 37 -14.98 -8.38 10.36
N LYS A 38 -14.25 -8.12 9.27
CA LYS A 38 -13.64 -9.16 8.43
C LYS A 38 -12.60 -9.99 9.20
N LEU A 39 -11.75 -9.35 10.00
CA LEU A 39 -10.73 -10.02 10.80
C LEU A 39 -11.32 -10.86 11.92
N ASP A 40 -12.30 -10.34 12.66
CA ASP A 40 -12.94 -11.03 13.78
C ASP A 40 -13.63 -12.33 13.31
N ARG A 41 -14.10 -12.40 12.06
CA ARG A 41 -14.66 -13.63 11.47
C ARG A 41 -13.59 -14.61 10.98
N GLY A 42 -12.33 -14.20 10.82
CA GLY A 42 -11.23 -15.06 10.37
C GLY A 42 -11.38 -15.64 8.95
N GLU A 43 -12.37 -15.16 8.19
CA GLU A 43 -12.82 -15.71 6.91
C GLU A 43 -11.82 -15.55 5.77
N LEU A 44 -10.92 -14.56 5.85
CA LEU A 44 -10.06 -14.18 4.72
C LEU A 44 -8.63 -14.70 4.86
N ILE A 45 -8.02 -14.64 6.04
CA ILE A 45 -6.57 -14.84 6.19
C ILE A 45 -6.17 -16.32 6.13
N ASN A 46 -7.01 -17.21 6.67
CA ASN A 46 -6.70 -18.64 6.69
C ASN A 46 -6.61 -19.24 5.28
N ASP A 47 -7.56 -18.90 4.40
CA ASP A 47 -7.60 -19.42 3.04
C ASP A 47 -6.68 -18.66 2.10
N LEU A 48 -6.41 -17.38 2.40
CA LEU A 48 -5.50 -16.56 1.61
C LEU A 48 -4.12 -17.19 1.46
N VAL A 49 -3.47 -17.63 2.55
CA VAL A 49 -2.10 -18.17 2.45
C VAL A 49 -2.09 -19.36 1.51
N PHE A 50 -3.06 -20.27 1.63
CA PHE A 50 -3.19 -21.42 0.74
C PHE A 50 -3.46 -21.00 -0.71
N ARG A 51 -4.38 -20.05 -0.94
CA ARG A 51 -4.74 -19.53 -2.26
C ARG A 51 -3.56 -18.83 -2.95
N VAL A 52 -2.86 -17.96 -2.24
CA VAL A 52 -1.67 -17.25 -2.76
C VAL A 52 -0.59 -18.25 -3.10
N MET A 53 -0.29 -19.19 -2.20
CA MET A 53 0.71 -20.22 -2.47
C MET A 53 0.33 -21.10 -3.67
N HIS A 54 -0.94 -21.48 -3.82
CA HIS A 54 -1.42 -22.19 -5.00
C HIS A 54 -1.15 -21.37 -6.27
N ASN A 55 -1.52 -20.09 -6.29
CA ASN A 55 -1.33 -19.21 -7.44
C ASN A 55 0.15 -18.97 -7.79
N VAL A 56 1.03 -18.86 -6.79
CA VAL A 56 2.48 -18.72 -6.99
C VAL A 56 3.03 -20.01 -7.61
N LEU A 57 2.69 -21.16 -7.05
CA LEU A 57 3.19 -22.47 -7.50
C LEU A 57 2.70 -22.82 -8.92
N GLU A 58 1.44 -22.53 -9.26
CA GLU A 58 0.90 -22.73 -10.62
C GLU A 58 1.66 -21.94 -11.70
N LYS A 59 2.26 -20.81 -11.30
CA LYS A 59 3.01 -19.94 -12.21
C LYS A 59 4.50 -20.30 -12.33
N LEU A 60 5.00 -21.23 -11.51
CA LEU A 60 6.37 -21.71 -11.63
C LEU A 60 6.51 -22.50 -12.93
N LYS A 61 7.39 -22.05 -13.83
CA LYS A 61 7.80 -22.88 -14.96
C LYS A 61 8.64 -24.04 -14.42
N LYS A 62 8.34 -25.27 -14.85
CA LYS A 62 9.05 -26.49 -14.42
C LYS A 62 9.05 -26.69 -12.89
N PRO A 63 7.89 -26.81 -12.23
CA PRO A 63 7.78 -26.92 -10.77
C PRO A 63 8.57 -28.11 -10.19
N SER A 64 8.83 -29.16 -11.00
CA SER A 64 9.67 -30.29 -10.62
C SER A 64 11.14 -29.93 -10.35
N GLN A 65 11.63 -28.79 -10.86
CA GLN A 65 12.98 -28.27 -10.63
C GLN A 65 13.06 -27.39 -9.36
N HIS A 66 11.93 -26.85 -8.89
CA HIS A 66 11.84 -25.93 -7.75
C HIS A 66 11.32 -26.62 -6.49
N LYS A 67 11.86 -27.80 -6.15
CA LYS A 67 11.39 -28.63 -5.01
C LYS A 67 11.58 -27.96 -3.64
N ARG A 68 12.37 -26.89 -3.58
CA ARG A 68 12.68 -26.12 -2.37
C ARG A 68 12.29 -24.65 -2.52
N PHE A 69 11.29 -24.35 -3.35
CA PHE A 69 10.81 -22.99 -3.50
C PHE A 69 10.28 -22.42 -2.18
N ILE A 70 10.76 -21.24 -1.78
CA ILE A 70 10.37 -20.56 -0.55
C ILE A 70 9.76 -19.20 -0.85
N VAL A 71 8.59 -18.93 -0.29
CA VAL A 71 8.00 -17.59 -0.29
C VAL A 71 8.32 -16.89 1.03
N TYR A 72 8.94 -15.71 0.97
CA TYR A 72 9.17 -14.85 2.13
C TYR A 72 8.02 -13.85 2.23
N TRP A 73 7.18 -14.00 3.26
CA TRP A 73 5.97 -13.22 3.45
C TRP A 73 6.19 -12.14 4.51
N THR A 74 6.13 -10.88 4.11
CA THR A 74 6.33 -9.74 5.00
C THR A 74 5.03 -9.30 5.65
N GLY A 75 5.06 -9.04 6.96
CA GLY A 75 3.91 -8.50 7.68
C GLY A 75 3.70 -6.99 7.55
N TYR A 76 2.63 -6.51 8.17
CA TYR A 76 2.21 -5.11 8.22
C TYR A 76 2.85 -4.39 9.38
N LEU A 77 3.35 -3.20 9.15
CA LEU A 77 3.93 -2.38 10.20
C LEU A 77 2.85 -1.58 10.93
N THR A 78 3.22 -1.06 12.11
CA THR A 78 2.47 0.04 12.71
C THR A 78 2.83 1.33 12.01
N PHE A 79 1.84 2.01 11.47
CA PHE A 79 2.03 3.21 10.68
C PHE A 79 2.13 4.48 11.52
N PHE A 80 1.60 4.45 12.75
CA PHE A 80 1.46 5.61 13.62
C PHE A 80 2.29 5.51 14.88
N ALA A 81 2.91 6.62 15.26
CA ALA A 81 3.23 6.87 16.65
C ALA A 81 1.96 7.22 17.43
N VAL A 82 1.92 6.84 18.71
CA VAL A 82 0.77 6.99 19.62
C VAL A 82 1.19 7.52 21.01
N GLU A 83 2.43 7.98 21.13
CA GLU A 83 3.07 8.38 22.38
C GLU A 83 2.50 9.69 22.93
N ASP A 84 1.98 10.58 22.08
CA ASP A 84 1.33 11.83 22.47
C ASP A 84 0.22 12.28 21.51
N SER A 85 -0.51 13.32 21.93
CA SER A 85 -1.69 13.86 21.25
C SER A 85 -1.38 14.99 20.26
N THR A 86 -0.10 15.26 19.94
CA THR A 86 0.28 16.37 19.05
C THR A 86 -0.43 16.28 17.70
N CYS A 87 -0.65 15.05 17.23
CA CYS A 87 -1.30 14.75 15.96
C CYS A 87 -2.82 14.58 16.02
N ASP A 88 -3.47 14.82 17.16
CA ASP A 88 -4.91 14.56 17.29
C ASP A 88 -5.80 15.45 16.42
N LYS A 89 -5.20 16.44 15.77
CA LYS A 89 -5.84 17.35 14.81
C LYS A 89 -5.23 17.27 13.40
N CYS A 90 -4.40 16.26 13.16
CA CYS A 90 -3.76 16.00 11.87
C CYS A 90 -4.60 15.02 11.04
N TRP A 91 -4.29 14.96 9.76
CA TRP A 91 -4.89 14.10 8.74
C TRP A 91 -3.77 13.60 7.81
N PHE A 92 -4.02 12.54 7.04
CA PHE A 92 -3.06 12.01 6.08
C PHE A 92 -2.93 12.84 4.80
N HIS A 93 -4.08 13.37 4.37
CA HIS A 93 -4.23 14.07 3.11
C HIS A 93 -4.98 15.37 3.39
N GLU A 94 -4.57 16.48 2.78
CA GLU A 94 -5.28 17.75 2.97
C GLU A 94 -6.62 17.75 2.22
N TRP A 95 -7.54 18.61 2.66
CA TRP A 95 -8.71 18.99 1.88
C TRP A 95 -9.76 17.88 1.68
N TRP A 96 -10.32 17.72 0.48
CA TRP A 96 -11.59 16.98 0.24
C TRP A 96 -11.57 15.51 0.67
N TYR A 97 -10.39 14.89 0.72
CA TYR A 97 -10.21 13.49 1.13
C TYR A 97 -9.43 13.35 2.44
N ALA A 98 -9.50 14.35 3.32
CA ALA A 98 -8.73 14.34 4.57
C ALA A 98 -9.13 13.23 5.55
N GLY A 99 -10.36 12.72 5.45
CA GLY A 99 -10.90 11.73 6.37
C GLY A 99 -11.05 12.28 7.79
N ASP A 100 -11.12 11.37 8.76
CA ASP A 100 -11.20 11.72 10.18
C ASP A 100 -9.84 12.21 10.73
N TYR A 101 -9.89 13.08 11.74
CA TYR A 101 -8.70 13.45 12.48
C TYR A 101 -8.00 12.23 13.09
N LEU A 102 -6.68 12.21 12.97
CA LEU A 102 -5.79 11.16 13.49
C LEU A 102 -5.55 11.29 14.99
N THR A 103 -6.66 11.30 15.74
CA THR A 103 -6.65 11.17 17.19
C THR A 103 -5.78 9.99 17.63
N THR A 104 -5.17 10.11 18.80
CA THR A 104 -4.37 9.04 19.40
C THR A 104 -5.16 7.73 19.46
N LEU A 105 -6.47 7.83 19.75
CA LEU A 105 -7.37 6.68 19.73
C LEU A 105 -7.49 6.05 18.33
N LEU A 106 -7.67 6.85 17.28
CA LEU A 106 -7.77 6.36 15.91
C LEU A 106 -6.46 5.71 15.44
N ARG A 107 -5.33 6.40 15.66
CA ARG A 107 -3.98 5.88 15.37
C ARG A 107 -3.71 4.55 16.07
N ASN A 108 -4.06 4.46 17.36
CA ASN A 108 -3.90 3.21 18.11
C ASN A 108 -4.79 2.08 17.56
N ARG A 109 -6.03 2.37 17.16
CA ARG A 109 -6.92 1.38 16.52
C ARG A 109 -6.37 0.89 15.17
N LEU A 110 -5.80 1.78 14.37
CA LEU A 110 -5.16 1.42 13.10
C LEU A 110 -3.92 0.55 13.31
N ASN A 111 -3.08 0.86 14.31
CA ASN A 111 -1.93 0.02 14.66
C ASN A 111 -2.36 -1.36 15.19
N GLU A 112 -3.38 -1.40 16.06
CA GLU A 112 -3.95 -2.66 16.57
C GLU A 112 -4.46 -3.56 15.43
N LEU A 113 -5.00 -2.95 14.37
CA LEU A 113 -5.43 -3.66 13.19
C LEU A 113 -4.26 -4.35 12.47
N SER A 114 -3.12 -3.66 12.30
CA SER A 114 -1.88 -4.27 11.78
C SER A 114 -1.43 -5.46 12.63
N TYR A 115 -1.43 -5.31 13.96
CA TYR A 115 -1.07 -6.41 14.88
C TYR A 115 -1.99 -7.62 14.73
N GLN A 116 -3.31 -7.39 14.64
CA GLN A 116 -4.29 -8.47 14.46
C GLN A 116 -4.08 -9.22 13.14
N VAL A 117 -3.84 -8.49 12.04
CA VAL A 117 -3.51 -9.09 10.74
C VAL A 117 -2.26 -9.94 10.81
N ASN A 118 -1.18 -9.39 11.39
CA ASN A 118 0.09 -10.11 11.53
C ASN A 118 -0.07 -11.40 12.35
N SER A 119 -0.84 -11.33 13.45
CA SER A 119 -1.11 -12.48 14.29
C SER A 119 -1.80 -13.60 13.50
N GLN A 120 -2.86 -13.26 12.75
CA GLN A 120 -3.58 -14.23 11.92
C GLN A 120 -2.73 -14.76 10.77
N LEU A 121 -1.95 -13.91 10.09
CA LEU A 121 -1.06 -14.32 9.00
C LEU A 121 0.02 -15.28 9.51
N SER A 122 0.67 -14.94 10.63
CA SER A 122 1.68 -15.80 11.24
C SER A 122 1.09 -17.18 11.60
N PHE A 123 -0.15 -17.22 12.09
CA PHE A 123 -0.85 -18.46 12.40
C PHE A 123 -1.17 -19.27 11.15
N ALA A 124 -1.72 -18.64 10.10
CA ALA A 124 -2.02 -19.29 8.83
C ALA A 124 -0.76 -19.85 8.15
N ILE A 125 0.36 -19.13 8.18
CA ILE A 125 1.67 -19.59 7.68
C ILE A 125 2.18 -20.80 8.46
N ARG A 126 2.09 -20.78 9.81
CA ARG A 126 2.44 -21.95 10.64
C ARG A 126 1.58 -23.17 10.26
N LYS A 127 0.29 -22.98 10.06
CA LYS A 127 -0.64 -24.04 9.62
C LYS A 127 -0.29 -24.57 8.22
N TYR A 128 0.04 -23.69 7.27
CA TYR A 128 0.43 -24.08 5.90
C TYR A 128 1.73 -24.90 5.87
N ASN A 129 2.68 -24.57 6.75
CA ASN A 129 3.94 -25.28 6.87
C ASN A 129 3.86 -26.57 7.71
N ALA A 130 2.76 -26.79 8.44
CA ALA A 130 2.62 -27.95 9.32
C ALA A 130 2.77 -29.26 8.53
N GLY A 131 3.61 -30.17 9.03
CA GLY A 131 3.86 -31.47 8.40
C GLY A 131 4.80 -31.44 7.20
N ARG A 132 5.33 -30.27 6.81
CA ARG A 132 6.35 -30.18 5.74
C ARG A 132 7.75 -30.44 6.30
N PRO A 133 8.63 -31.11 5.54
CA PRO A 133 10.03 -31.32 5.96
C PRO A 133 10.85 -30.02 5.97
N TYR A 134 10.44 -29.02 5.19
CA TYR A 134 11.04 -27.69 5.12
C TYR A 134 9.92 -26.64 4.99
N PRO A 135 10.11 -25.41 5.49
CA PRO A 135 9.14 -24.34 5.31
C PRO A 135 9.02 -23.98 3.82
N ALA A 136 7.78 -23.94 3.32
CA ALA A 136 7.47 -23.42 1.99
C ALA A 136 7.16 -21.91 2.03
N VAL A 137 6.84 -21.40 3.22
CA VAL A 137 6.63 -19.97 3.49
C VAL A 137 7.41 -19.57 4.74
N VAL A 138 8.16 -18.47 4.68
CA VAL A 138 8.85 -17.88 5.83
C VAL A 138 8.17 -16.57 6.16
N TRP A 139 7.71 -16.43 7.40
CA TRP A 139 7.16 -15.16 7.90
C TRP A 139 8.30 -14.21 8.26
N ILE A 140 8.25 -13.00 7.73
CA ILE A 140 9.14 -11.89 8.08
C ILE A 140 8.36 -10.98 9.01
N SER A 141 8.72 -11.02 10.29
CA SER A 141 8.02 -10.23 11.29
C SER A 141 8.32 -8.74 11.13
N PRO A 142 7.29 -7.89 11.04
CA PRO A 142 7.48 -6.44 11.07
C PRO A 142 8.03 -5.98 12.43
N ASP A 143 7.74 -6.70 13.52
CA ASP A 143 8.25 -6.40 14.87
C ASP A 143 9.76 -6.60 14.99
N ASP A 144 10.32 -7.59 14.27
CA ASP A 144 11.78 -7.80 14.20
C ASP A 144 12.47 -6.68 13.41
N ALA A 145 11.69 -5.96 12.60
CA ALA A 145 12.10 -4.79 11.83
C ALA A 145 11.67 -3.46 12.48
N ASP A 146 11.10 -3.44 13.70
CA ASP A 146 10.54 -2.22 14.31
C ASP A 146 11.59 -1.10 14.47
N TYR A 147 12.85 -1.48 14.69
CA TYR A 147 13.98 -0.54 14.76
C TYR A 147 14.21 0.26 13.47
N ILE A 148 13.75 -0.24 12.33
CA ILE A 148 13.85 0.45 11.03
C ILE A 148 12.87 1.62 10.96
N TYR A 149 11.72 1.50 11.65
CA TYR A 149 10.59 2.40 11.48
C TYR A 149 10.36 3.30 12.68
N LYS A 150 10.86 2.93 13.86
CA LYS A 150 10.83 3.78 15.04
C LYS A 150 11.59 5.09 14.78
N GLY A 151 10.91 6.23 14.91
CA GLY A 151 11.44 7.55 14.54
C GLY A 151 11.09 7.97 13.11
N HIS A 152 10.43 7.09 12.34
CA HIS A 152 10.01 7.29 10.95
C HIS A 152 8.54 6.92 10.71
N ARG A 153 7.73 6.74 11.76
CA ARG A 153 6.28 6.57 11.69
C ARG A 153 5.62 7.94 11.57
N PHE A 154 4.42 7.96 11.00
CA PHE A 154 3.62 9.18 10.99
C PHE A 154 3.33 9.61 12.43
N CYS A 155 3.52 10.90 12.73
CA CYS A 155 3.38 11.47 14.08
C CYS A 155 4.42 11.01 15.11
N ASP A 156 5.60 10.55 14.70
CA ASP A 156 6.67 10.27 15.66
C ASP A 156 7.05 11.53 16.45
N LYS A 157 7.59 11.32 17.66
CA LYS A 157 7.83 12.40 18.62
C LYS A 157 8.65 13.54 18.02
N GLY A 158 8.12 14.76 18.08
CA GLY A 158 8.79 15.96 17.58
C GLY A 158 8.56 16.24 16.09
N VAL A 159 7.75 15.43 15.41
CA VAL A 159 7.31 15.65 14.03
C VAL A 159 5.95 16.34 14.02
N ALA A 160 5.84 17.45 13.29
CA ALA A 160 4.59 18.18 13.11
C ALA A 160 3.99 17.82 11.74
N GLU A 161 2.96 16.97 11.76
CA GLU A 161 2.30 16.47 10.55
C GLU A 161 1.17 17.41 10.06
N PRO A 162 0.80 17.36 8.76
CA PRO A 162 1.45 16.59 7.70
C PRO A 162 2.74 17.27 7.22
N LEU A 163 3.81 16.49 7.09
CA LEU A 163 5.06 16.95 6.46
C LEU A 163 4.84 17.31 4.99
N LYS A 164 5.66 18.21 4.42
CA LYS A 164 5.57 18.62 3.01
C LYS A 164 6.93 18.65 2.33
N GLY A 165 6.95 18.52 1.00
CA GLY A 165 8.17 18.61 0.21
C GLY A 165 9.23 17.60 0.65
N LYS A 166 10.45 18.07 0.94
CA LYS A 166 11.57 17.20 1.35
C LYS A 166 11.46 16.70 2.80
N ASP A 167 10.71 17.39 3.65
CA ASP A 167 10.57 16.99 5.05
C ASP A 167 9.86 15.64 5.18
N GLN A 168 9.06 15.27 4.17
CA GLN A 168 8.48 13.94 4.01
C GLN A 168 9.50 12.80 4.06
N ASN A 169 10.79 13.02 3.79
CA ASN A 169 11.82 11.99 3.93
C ASN A 169 12.06 11.57 5.39
N ALA A 170 11.50 12.29 6.37
CA ALA A 170 11.53 11.89 7.77
C ALA A 170 10.60 10.71 8.09
N VAL A 171 9.59 10.43 7.25
CA VAL A 171 8.64 9.32 7.45
C VAL A 171 8.81 8.23 6.40
N ALA A 172 8.63 6.98 6.82
CA ALA A 172 8.82 5.78 6.01
C ALA A 172 7.62 5.42 5.12
N PHE A 173 6.46 6.03 5.36
CA PHE A 173 5.17 5.81 4.68
C PHE A 173 4.49 7.16 4.42
N PHE A 174 3.34 7.16 3.73
CA PHE A 174 2.50 8.35 3.47
C PHE A 174 3.15 9.38 2.55
N TYR A 175 3.14 9.08 1.26
CA TYR A 175 3.47 10.05 0.21
C TYR A 175 2.38 11.11 0.05
N HIS A 176 2.39 12.15 0.87
CA HIS A 176 1.61 13.33 0.52
C HIS A 176 2.36 14.17 -0.50
N LYS A 177 2.16 13.89 -1.80
CA LYS A 177 2.67 14.66 -2.95
C LYS A 177 4.21 14.82 -3.04
N GLY A 178 4.95 14.24 -2.10
CA GLY A 178 6.42 14.29 -2.01
C GLY A 178 7.12 13.29 -2.94
N ASP A 179 8.39 13.57 -3.19
CA ASP A 179 9.26 12.65 -3.91
C ASP A 179 9.59 11.42 -3.05
N ASP A 180 10.04 10.37 -3.71
CA ASP A 180 10.54 9.19 -3.02
C ASP A 180 11.86 9.48 -2.30
N ASP A 181 11.98 8.93 -1.09
CA ASP A 181 13.23 8.97 -0.33
C ASP A 181 14.17 7.89 -0.88
N VAL A 182 14.82 8.24 -1.99
CA VAL A 182 15.86 7.43 -2.62
C VAL A 182 17.19 7.72 -1.93
N PRO A 183 17.91 6.70 -1.44
CA PRO A 183 19.24 6.89 -0.87
C PRO A 183 20.18 7.57 -1.85
N GLU A 184 21.07 8.42 -1.32
CA GLU A 184 22.16 9.03 -2.09
C GLU A 184 23.09 7.96 -2.70
N PRO A 185 23.89 8.32 -3.72
CA PRO A 185 24.86 7.41 -4.33
C PRO A 185 25.72 6.66 -3.29
N PRO A 186 26.05 5.37 -3.52
CA PRO A 186 26.04 4.67 -4.80
C PRO A 186 24.73 3.93 -5.14
N PHE A 187 23.64 4.15 -4.38
CA PHE A 187 22.35 3.56 -4.72
C PHE A 187 21.91 4.02 -6.12
N ARG A 188 21.55 3.07 -6.97
CA ARG A 188 21.03 3.32 -8.32
C ARG A 188 19.79 2.48 -8.51
N LEU A 189 18.71 3.14 -8.90
CA LEU A 189 17.56 2.42 -9.44
C LEU A 189 17.99 1.67 -10.71
N PRO A 190 17.41 0.50 -11.00
CA PRO A 190 17.68 -0.20 -12.25
C PRO A 190 17.40 0.71 -13.43
N ASP A 191 18.20 0.58 -14.49
CA ASP A 191 17.90 1.27 -15.74
C ASP A 191 16.51 0.85 -16.24
N GLN A 192 15.82 1.81 -16.85
CA GLN A 192 14.53 1.56 -17.48
C GLN A 192 14.70 0.43 -18.51
N LYS A 193 13.92 -0.65 -18.35
CA LYS A 193 13.95 -1.78 -19.29
C LYS A 193 13.46 -1.34 -20.67
N ASP A 194 14.02 -1.95 -21.72
CA ASP A 194 13.55 -1.75 -23.10
C ASP A 194 12.04 -2.01 -23.22
N GLY A 195 11.31 -1.04 -23.76
CA GLY A 195 9.86 -1.09 -23.90
C GLY A 195 9.06 -0.71 -22.65
N ALA A 196 9.70 -0.40 -21.52
CA ALA A 196 9.01 0.24 -20.42
C ALA A 196 8.54 1.65 -20.85
N PRO A 197 7.30 2.05 -20.52
CA PRO A 197 6.76 3.33 -20.95
C PRO A 197 7.59 4.51 -20.42
N THR A 198 7.92 5.47 -21.28
CA THR A 198 8.62 6.72 -20.90
C THR A 198 7.72 7.70 -20.18
N SER A 199 6.40 7.51 -20.28
CA SER A 199 5.37 8.21 -19.51
C SER A 199 4.25 7.25 -19.18
N TRP A 200 3.63 7.40 -18.01
CA TRP A 200 2.47 6.61 -17.62
C TRP A 200 1.26 6.99 -18.50
N GLN A 201 0.42 6.02 -18.82
CA GLN A 201 -0.86 6.31 -19.45
C GLN A 201 -1.70 7.12 -18.49
N LEU A 202 -2.06 8.32 -18.92
CA LEU A 202 -2.95 9.21 -18.17
C LEU A 202 -4.30 8.53 -17.99
N GLN A 203 -4.73 8.42 -16.75
CA GLN A 203 -6.07 7.96 -16.44
C GLN A 203 -7.01 9.16 -16.45
N LEU A 204 -8.14 8.99 -17.14
CA LEU A 204 -9.16 10.02 -17.28
C LEU A 204 -10.38 9.58 -16.48
N TYR A 205 -10.72 10.36 -15.45
CA TYR A 205 -11.85 10.09 -14.58
C TYR A 205 -12.97 11.07 -14.88
N LYS A 206 -14.04 10.61 -15.55
CA LYS A 206 -15.17 11.46 -15.93
C LYS A 206 -16.34 11.29 -14.98
N SER A 207 -16.90 12.39 -14.52
CA SER A 207 -18.02 12.44 -13.57
C SER A 207 -19.21 11.55 -13.93
N ASP A 208 -19.59 11.50 -15.21
CA ASP A 208 -20.71 10.69 -15.74
C ASP A 208 -20.45 9.18 -15.75
N THR A 209 -19.18 8.79 -15.88
CA THR A 209 -18.75 7.37 -15.89
C THR A 209 -18.24 6.89 -14.53
N CYS A 210 -18.00 7.81 -13.59
CA CYS A 210 -17.62 7.53 -12.20
C CYS A 210 -18.80 6.90 -11.44
N ASN A 211 -19.08 5.63 -11.70
CA ASN A 211 -20.20 4.93 -11.12
C ASN A 211 -19.78 4.32 -9.76
N ASP A 212 -20.55 4.57 -8.70
CA ASP A 212 -20.29 3.98 -7.35
C ASP A 212 -20.30 2.43 -7.37
N ASN A 213 -20.85 1.85 -8.44
CA ASN A 213 -20.97 0.41 -8.65
C ASN A 213 -19.93 -0.20 -9.59
N VAL A 214 -19.04 0.62 -10.18
CA VAL A 214 -17.96 0.15 -11.06
C VAL A 214 -16.65 0.42 -10.35
N THR A 215 -16.07 -0.61 -9.75
CA THR A 215 -14.67 -0.56 -9.33
C THR A 215 -13.80 -0.24 -10.54
N LEU A 216 -13.31 0.98 -10.62
CA LEU A 216 -12.58 1.46 -11.80
C LEU A 216 -11.29 0.69 -12.03
N PHE A 217 -10.73 0.12 -10.98
CA PHE A 217 -9.93 -1.10 -10.97
C PHE A 217 -10.27 -1.76 -9.62
N GLU A 218 -10.67 -3.03 -9.57
CA GLU A 218 -11.06 -3.70 -8.31
C GLU A 218 -10.01 -3.48 -7.20
N GLY A 219 -10.33 -2.64 -6.21
CA GLY A 219 -9.50 -2.37 -5.03
C GLY A 219 -8.46 -1.25 -5.16
N ASP A 220 -8.53 -0.37 -6.17
CA ASP A 220 -7.73 0.85 -6.24
C ASP A 220 -8.49 2.05 -5.65
N TRP A 221 -8.34 2.25 -4.34
CA TRP A 221 -8.92 3.38 -3.59
C TRP A 221 -8.50 4.75 -4.17
N GLY A 222 -7.35 4.83 -4.85
CA GLY A 222 -6.90 6.06 -5.51
C GLY A 222 -7.81 6.45 -6.66
N SER A 223 -8.22 5.48 -7.49
CA SER A 223 -9.19 5.70 -8.57
C SER A 223 -10.56 6.13 -8.04
N GLU A 224 -11.03 5.53 -6.95
CA GLU A 224 -12.30 5.89 -6.30
C GLU A 224 -12.26 7.33 -5.79
N MET A 225 -11.19 7.71 -5.08
CA MET A 225 -10.96 9.07 -4.61
C MET A 225 -11.00 10.10 -5.77
N ILE A 226 -10.27 9.85 -6.86
CA ILE A 226 -10.27 10.78 -8.00
C ILE A 226 -11.65 10.86 -8.66
N CYS A 227 -12.41 9.76 -8.69
CA CYS A 227 -13.77 9.78 -9.21
C CYS A 227 -14.78 10.54 -8.35
N ASP A 228 -14.67 10.42 -7.03
CA ASP A 228 -15.47 11.20 -6.09
C ASP A 228 -15.17 12.69 -6.24
N ILE A 229 -13.91 13.04 -6.50
CA ILE A 229 -13.51 14.41 -6.83
C ILE A 229 -14.13 14.86 -8.15
N SER A 230 -14.06 14.07 -9.23
CA SER A 230 -14.72 14.41 -10.51
C SER A 230 -16.21 14.67 -10.34
N LYS A 231 -16.90 13.85 -9.54
CA LYS A 231 -18.33 14.04 -9.19
C LYS A 231 -18.55 15.29 -8.34
N GLY A 232 -17.68 15.54 -7.36
CA GLY A 232 -17.70 16.73 -6.52
C GLY A 232 -17.50 18.03 -7.29
N ILE A 233 -16.69 18.00 -8.35
CA ILE A 233 -16.53 19.15 -9.25
C ILE A 233 -17.79 19.32 -10.11
N ALA A 234 -18.31 18.24 -10.69
CA ALA A 234 -19.50 18.30 -11.55
C ALA A 234 -20.76 18.77 -10.81
N ASN A 235 -20.93 18.39 -9.54
CA ASN A 235 -22.05 18.83 -8.72
C ASN A 235 -21.81 20.18 -8.00
N GLY A 236 -20.64 20.80 -8.20
CA GLY A 236 -20.29 22.12 -7.68
C GLY A 236 -19.91 22.16 -6.20
N THR A 237 -19.71 21.02 -5.55
CA THR A 237 -19.24 20.99 -4.15
C THR A 237 -17.74 21.26 -4.04
N ILE A 238 -17.01 21.09 -5.15
CA ILE A 238 -15.59 21.40 -5.32
C ILE A 238 -15.45 22.36 -6.51
N SER A 239 -14.75 23.48 -6.38
CA SER A 239 -14.40 24.28 -7.57
C SER A 239 -13.15 23.73 -8.28
N VAL A 240 -13.09 23.89 -9.59
CA VAL A 240 -11.92 23.51 -10.41
C VAL A 240 -10.65 24.23 -9.95
N ASP A 241 -10.77 25.51 -9.57
CA ASP A 241 -9.63 26.31 -9.13
C ASP A 241 -9.11 25.83 -7.77
N GLU A 242 -9.98 25.48 -6.83
CA GLU A 242 -9.58 24.88 -5.55
C GLU A 242 -8.89 23.54 -5.77
N PHE A 243 -9.44 22.68 -6.64
CA PHE A 243 -8.82 21.40 -6.99
C PHE A 243 -7.42 21.59 -7.59
N ASN A 244 -7.30 22.36 -8.66
CA ASN A 244 -6.02 22.57 -9.35
C ASN A 244 -4.99 23.25 -8.43
N THR A 245 -5.42 24.11 -7.51
CA THR A 245 -4.53 24.75 -6.53
C THR A 245 -4.06 23.77 -5.45
N ALA A 246 -4.95 22.93 -4.94
CA ALA A 246 -4.63 21.94 -3.92
C ALA A 246 -3.74 20.82 -4.47
N GLU A 247 -4.04 20.36 -5.68
CA GLU A 247 -3.38 19.22 -6.33
C GLU A 247 -2.10 19.59 -7.08
N GLY A 248 -2.00 20.82 -7.57
CA GLY A 248 -0.86 21.28 -8.34
C GLY A 248 -0.77 20.61 -9.72
N PRO A 249 0.40 20.63 -10.38
CA PRO A 249 0.53 20.18 -11.77
C PRO A 249 0.39 18.67 -11.95
N SER A 250 0.31 17.89 -10.86
CA SER A 250 0.18 16.43 -10.86
C SER A 250 -1.28 15.96 -11.06
N ALA A 251 -2.27 16.84 -11.00
CA ALA A 251 -3.63 16.53 -11.43
C ALA A 251 -4.31 17.77 -12.01
N VAL A 252 -5.08 17.60 -13.08
CA VAL A 252 -5.78 18.72 -13.73
C VAL A 252 -7.23 18.35 -13.98
N ALA A 253 -8.15 19.21 -13.54
CA ALA A 253 -9.55 19.12 -13.86
C ALA A 253 -9.92 20.08 -15.00
N TYR A 254 -10.74 19.62 -15.95
CA TYR A 254 -11.33 20.47 -16.97
C TYR A 254 -12.78 20.05 -17.29
N SER A 255 -13.60 21.03 -17.67
CA SER A 255 -14.96 20.80 -18.14
C SER A 255 -14.97 20.38 -19.61
N ASP A 256 -15.85 19.47 -19.97
CA ASP A 256 -16.11 19.12 -21.37
C ASP A 256 -17.10 20.08 -22.07
N GLY A 257 -17.59 21.10 -21.35
CA GLY A 257 -18.56 22.09 -21.84
C GLY A 257 -20.02 21.61 -21.85
N LYS A 258 -20.32 20.39 -21.38
CA LYS A 258 -21.67 19.81 -21.32
C LYS A 258 -22.18 19.58 -19.89
N GLY A 259 -21.40 19.99 -18.89
CA GLY A 259 -21.71 19.81 -17.47
C GLY A 259 -20.93 18.66 -16.82
N ASP A 260 -20.16 17.90 -17.61
CA ASP A 260 -19.28 16.85 -17.12
C ASP A 260 -17.84 17.35 -16.97
N PHE A 261 -17.14 16.73 -16.01
CA PHE A 261 -15.77 17.08 -15.67
C PHE A 261 -14.88 15.85 -15.75
N THR A 262 -13.71 16.06 -16.34
CA THR A 262 -12.64 15.06 -16.40
C THR A 262 -11.52 15.50 -15.50
N VAL A 263 -11.13 14.65 -14.55
CA VAL A 263 -9.87 14.77 -13.82
C VAL A 263 -8.83 13.89 -14.50
N ILE A 264 -7.70 14.48 -14.84
CA ILE A 264 -6.51 13.78 -15.30
C ILE A 264 -5.63 13.52 -14.07
N ASP A 265 -5.38 12.25 -13.77
CA ASP A 265 -4.32 11.87 -12.83
C ASP A 265 -3.00 11.70 -13.61
N LEU A 266 -2.01 12.54 -13.28
CA LEU A 266 -0.70 12.53 -13.90
C LEU A 266 0.34 11.79 -13.05
N ASP A 267 -0.01 11.35 -11.83
CA ASP A 267 0.99 10.99 -10.81
C ASP A 267 0.59 9.81 -9.92
N VAL A 268 1.36 8.72 -10.00
CA VAL A 268 1.19 7.50 -9.17
C VAL A 268 1.41 7.72 -7.67
N LYS A 269 1.71 8.94 -7.23
CA LYS A 269 1.90 9.30 -5.81
C LYS A 269 0.72 8.90 -4.93
N TYR A 270 -0.51 8.98 -5.45
CA TYR A 270 -1.71 8.54 -4.71
C TYR A 270 -1.72 7.05 -4.45
N ALA A 271 -1.46 6.23 -5.48
CA ALA A 271 -1.35 4.78 -5.35
C ALA A 271 -0.26 4.35 -4.34
N LYS A 272 0.75 5.21 -4.11
CA LYS A 272 1.88 4.94 -3.21
C LYS A 272 1.67 5.40 -1.76
N MET A 273 0.56 6.05 -1.41
CA MET A 273 0.38 6.64 -0.07
C MET A 273 0.64 5.62 1.07
N PHE A 274 0.16 4.39 0.96
CA PHE A 274 0.35 3.34 1.96
C PHE A 274 1.53 2.39 1.67
N HIS A 275 2.33 2.69 0.63
CA HIS A 275 3.53 1.92 0.30
C HIS A 275 4.75 2.49 1.03
N PRO A 276 5.66 1.63 1.54
CA PRO A 276 6.92 2.11 2.10
C PRO A 276 7.72 2.87 1.06
N LYS A 277 8.46 3.90 1.50
CA LYS A 277 9.41 4.64 0.65
C LYS A 277 10.60 3.79 0.23
N THR A 278 11.37 4.18 -0.79
CA THR A 278 12.50 3.38 -1.28
C THR A 278 13.48 2.99 -0.16
N ARG A 279 13.88 3.92 0.72
CA ARG A 279 14.73 3.60 1.88
C ARG A 279 14.08 2.59 2.83
N ALA A 280 12.79 2.74 3.11
CA ALA A 280 12.03 1.79 3.92
C ALA A 280 11.93 0.40 3.25
N ASN A 281 11.68 0.33 1.94
CA ASN A 281 11.66 -0.91 1.17
C ASN A 281 13.03 -1.62 1.20
N TRP A 282 14.13 -0.87 1.19
CA TRP A 282 15.47 -1.45 1.31
C TRP A 282 15.64 -2.20 2.62
N HIS A 283 15.12 -1.66 3.73
CA HIS A 283 15.16 -2.33 5.01
C HIS A 283 14.27 -3.58 5.07
N VAL A 284 13.09 -3.57 4.42
CA VAL A 284 12.30 -4.80 4.23
C VAL A 284 13.12 -5.84 3.45
N ALA A 285 13.80 -5.43 2.39
CA ALA A 285 14.66 -6.32 1.62
C ALA A 285 15.83 -6.88 2.45
N GLN A 286 16.39 -6.07 3.37
CA GLN A 286 17.40 -6.54 4.33
C GLN A 286 16.82 -7.58 5.29
N ALA A 287 15.63 -7.37 5.82
CA ALA A 287 14.97 -8.33 6.71
C ALA A 287 14.71 -9.66 6.00
N VAL A 288 14.24 -9.61 4.74
CA VAL A 288 14.13 -10.80 3.88
C VAL A 288 15.49 -11.46 3.69
N PHE A 289 16.53 -10.68 3.35
CA PHE A 289 17.89 -11.18 3.13
C PHE A 289 18.45 -11.88 4.36
N GLN A 290 18.26 -11.32 5.55
CA GLN A 290 18.70 -11.91 6.82
C GLN A 290 17.93 -13.19 7.16
N ALA A 291 16.68 -13.29 6.74
CA ALA A 291 15.87 -14.48 6.92
C ALA A 291 16.13 -15.56 5.86
N LEU A 292 16.90 -15.25 4.80
CA LEU A 292 17.23 -16.22 3.77
C LEU A 292 17.89 -17.44 4.40
N ARG A 293 17.26 -18.59 4.21
CA ARG A 293 17.85 -19.87 4.58
C ARG A 293 18.45 -20.48 3.33
N LEU A 294 19.78 -20.48 3.26
CA LEU A 294 20.50 -21.29 2.28
C LEU A 294 20.33 -22.75 2.70
N ASN A 295 19.65 -23.53 1.85
CA ASN A 295 19.42 -24.96 2.03
C ASN A 295 20.27 -25.79 1.08
#